data_AF-A0AAN7UEN5-F1
#
_entry.id   AF-A0AAN7UEN5-F1
#
_cell.length_a   1.000
_cell.length_b   1.000
_cell.length_c   1.000
_cell.angle_alpha   90.00
_cell.angle_beta   90.00
_cell.angle_gamma   90.00
#
_symmetry.space_group_name_H-M   'P 1'
#
loop_
_entity.id
_entity.type
_entity.pdbx_description
1 polymer ?
#
loop_
_entity_poly.entity_id
_entity_poly.type
_entity_poly.pdbx_seq_one_letter_code
_entity_poly.pdbx_strand_id
1 'polypeptide(L)'
;MSSRKALSTSDSADIAGLKENMNVDYVICYNLSSDKAEAEAGFVQLIEALKNVRLATEVRHGDDSSVLVFVKVASIDYLASQIYRERVQDWLYSVRTFAPEKDVSKAFEKEPVTEAERLRLVYFLITKPKNEGGAGITPQVGRWKQVTSIFPIHDDAFNKSWIKELSTKYVLNDGDLDRIRDKFGESVAFYFAFMQSYFAFQIFPAVFGLGAWLILGQYSWLYSIGTALWSVIFFEWWKKKEVDLAVQWGVRNVSRIQHPRAQFQWDYEAPDPVTGEPVQHYPPTKRLRTQMLQIPFAFGCVLVLGALYVFCFGIEIFLTQVYDGPFKSYLVRGQFAER
;
A
#
# COMPACT_ATOMS: atom_id res chain seq x y z
N MET A 1 -46.13 17.53 25.43
CA MET A 1 -44.95 16.77 25.94
C MET A 1 -44.64 15.48 25.17
N SER A 2 -45.50 14.99 24.26
CA SER A 2 -45.26 13.71 23.55
C SER A 2 -44.44 13.82 22.24
N SER A 3 -44.24 15.03 21.69
CA SER A 3 -43.55 15.20 20.39
C SER A 3 -42.03 15.42 20.48
N ARG A 4 -41.47 15.64 21.68
CA ARG A 4 -40.02 15.82 21.88
C ARG A 4 -39.26 14.53 22.20
N LYS A 5 -39.96 13.47 22.57
CA LYS A 5 -39.35 12.15 22.85
C LYS A 5 -39.08 11.33 21.58
N ALA A 6 -39.82 11.58 20.49
CA ALA A 6 -39.60 10.91 19.21
C ALA A 6 -38.35 11.42 18.46
N LEU A 7 -37.96 12.68 18.67
CA LEU A 7 -36.75 13.26 18.06
C LEU A 7 -35.45 12.78 18.73
N SER A 8 -35.48 12.52 20.04
CA SER A 8 -34.28 12.08 20.79
C SER A 8 -33.90 10.62 20.51
N THR A 9 -34.86 9.77 20.11
CA THR A 9 -34.59 8.36 19.81
C THR A 9 -34.06 8.16 18.39
N SER A 10 -34.46 9.00 17.41
CA SER A 10 -33.85 9.01 16.07
C SER A 10 -32.41 9.52 16.13
N ASP A 11 -32.16 10.59 16.89
CA ASP A 11 -30.83 11.18 17.01
C ASP A 11 -29.80 10.17 17.56
N SER A 12 -30.16 9.30 18.50
CA SER A 12 -29.20 8.32 19.03
C SER A 12 -28.79 7.21 18.04
N ALA A 13 -29.69 6.81 17.13
CA ALA A 13 -29.41 5.83 16.09
C ALA A 13 -28.72 6.48 14.89
N ASP A 14 -29.11 7.71 14.54
CA ASP A 14 -28.47 8.52 13.50
C ASP A 14 -27.06 8.96 13.93
N ILE A 15 -26.82 9.23 15.22
CA ILE A 15 -25.48 9.52 15.77
C ILE A 15 -24.61 8.26 15.83
N ALA A 16 -25.18 7.07 16.06
CA ALA A 16 -24.44 5.81 15.97
C ALA A 16 -24.07 5.50 14.51
N GLY A 17 -24.99 5.73 13.57
CA GLY A 17 -24.73 5.68 12.13
C GLY A 17 -23.74 6.74 11.65
N LEU A 18 -23.68 7.92 12.27
CA LEU A 18 -22.66 8.94 12.01
C LEU A 18 -21.28 8.61 12.62
N LYS A 19 -21.21 7.71 13.62
CA LYS A 19 -19.96 7.23 14.21
C LYS A 19 -19.35 6.06 13.43
N GLU A 20 -20.17 5.36 12.66
CA GLU A 20 -19.74 4.30 11.76
C GLU A 20 -19.74 4.83 10.31
N ASN A 21 -18.93 4.27 9.42
CA ASN A 21 -18.78 4.80 8.06
C ASN A 21 -19.99 4.53 7.14
N MET A 22 -21.19 4.33 7.69
CA MET A 22 -22.44 4.00 6.98
C MET A 22 -22.27 2.87 5.94
N ASN A 23 -21.35 1.93 6.20
CA ASN A 23 -20.92 0.86 5.31
C ASN A 23 -20.52 1.32 3.90
N VAL A 24 -19.91 2.50 3.78
CA VAL A 24 -19.29 2.94 2.52
C VAL A 24 -17.98 2.18 2.31
N ASP A 25 -17.77 1.70 1.09
CA ASP A 25 -16.56 0.97 0.72
C ASP A 25 -15.47 1.93 0.21
N TYR A 26 -15.83 2.78 -0.75
CA TYR A 26 -14.89 3.71 -1.39
C TYR A 26 -15.50 5.11 -1.56
N VAL A 27 -14.62 6.11 -1.52
CA VAL A 27 -14.93 7.48 -1.91
C VAL A 27 -14.13 7.82 -3.14
N ILE A 28 -14.82 8.33 -4.16
CA ILE A 28 -14.22 8.85 -5.39
C ILE A 28 -14.29 10.37 -5.33
N CYS A 29 -13.13 11.02 -5.35
CA CYS A 29 -13.04 12.47 -5.43
C CYS A 29 -13.05 12.91 -6.90
N TYR A 30 -14.08 13.67 -7.27
CA TYR A 30 -14.28 14.19 -8.63
C TYR A 30 -14.11 15.70 -8.63
N ASN A 31 -13.17 16.21 -9.42
CA ASN A 31 -12.86 17.63 -9.52
C ASN A 31 -13.68 18.29 -10.65
N LEU A 32 -14.40 19.36 -10.30
CA LEU A 32 -15.21 20.20 -11.20
C LEU A 32 -14.46 21.44 -11.72
N SER A 33 -13.19 21.65 -11.34
CA SER A 33 -12.43 22.87 -11.66
C SER A 33 -12.07 23.01 -13.16
N SER A 34 -12.22 21.94 -13.94
CA SER A 34 -12.00 21.97 -15.40
C SER A 34 -13.26 22.48 -16.13
N ASP A 35 -13.21 22.58 -17.46
CA ASP A 35 -14.37 22.97 -18.27
C ASP A 35 -15.66 22.29 -17.77
N LYS A 36 -16.63 23.11 -17.31
CA LYS A 36 -17.83 22.64 -16.61
C LYS A 36 -18.63 21.67 -17.48
N ALA A 37 -18.69 21.91 -18.80
CA ALA A 37 -19.43 21.06 -19.71
C ALA A 37 -18.80 19.66 -19.84
N GLU A 38 -17.47 19.59 -19.95
CA GLU A 38 -16.76 18.30 -19.98
C GLU A 38 -16.82 17.59 -18.62
N ALA A 39 -16.76 18.34 -17.53
CA ALA A 39 -16.83 17.80 -16.18
C ALA A 39 -18.23 17.20 -15.89
N GLU A 40 -19.31 17.86 -16.32
CA GLU A 40 -20.68 17.36 -16.20
C GLU A 40 -20.89 16.10 -17.05
N ALA A 41 -20.45 16.12 -18.31
CA ALA A 41 -20.53 14.94 -19.19
C ALA A 41 -19.71 13.76 -18.65
N GLY A 42 -18.50 14.01 -18.15
CA GLY A 42 -17.65 13.01 -17.52
C GLY A 42 -18.25 12.44 -16.23
N PHE A 43 -18.96 13.26 -15.45
CA PHE A 43 -19.63 12.84 -14.23
C PHE A 43 -20.80 11.90 -14.52
N VAL A 44 -21.62 12.22 -15.53
CA VAL A 44 -22.72 11.33 -15.97
C VAL A 44 -22.16 9.97 -16.40
N GLN A 45 -21.07 9.96 -17.19
CA GLN A 45 -20.40 8.73 -17.60
C GLN A 45 -19.82 7.93 -16.42
N LEU A 46 -19.31 8.62 -15.39
CA LEU A 46 -18.78 7.97 -14.18
C LEU A 46 -19.87 7.20 -13.44
N ILE A 47 -21.00 7.85 -13.18
CA ILE A 47 -22.12 7.24 -12.46
C ILE A 47 -22.73 6.09 -13.27
N GLU A 48 -22.85 6.24 -14.60
CA GLU A 48 -23.31 5.16 -15.47
C GLU A 48 -22.34 3.96 -15.46
N ALA A 49 -21.04 4.21 -15.50
CA ALA A 49 -20.02 3.16 -15.42
C ALA A 49 -20.08 2.39 -14.09
N LEU A 50 -20.24 3.09 -12.96
CA LEU A 50 -20.38 2.46 -11.64
C LEU A 50 -21.69 1.65 -11.52
N LYS A 51 -22.79 2.18 -12.05
CA LYS A 51 -24.08 1.48 -12.09
C LYS A 51 -24.02 0.19 -12.91
N ASN A 52 -23.30 0.18 -14.04
CA ASN A 52 -23.12 -1.01 -14.87
C ASN A 52 -22.42 -2.15 -14.13
N VAL A 53 -21.58 -1.84 -13.13
CA VAL A 53 -20.89 -2.82 -12.28
C VAL A 53 -21.67 -3.15 -11.00
N ARG A 54 -22.93 -2.69 -10.91
CA ARG A 54 -23.84 -2.93 -9.76
C ARG A 54 -23.30 -2.35 -8.44
N LEU A 55 -22.60 -1.22 -8.54
CA LEU A 55 -22.23 -0.43 -7.37
C LEU A 55 -23.29 0.65 -7.16
N ALA A 56 -23.78 0.77 -5.92
CA ALA A 56 -24.66 1.85 -5.52
C ALA A 56 -23.83 3.09 -5.18
N THR A 57 -24.27 4.24 -5.66
CA THR A 57 -23.53 5.51 -5.55
C THR A 57 -24.37 6.57 -4.87
N GLU A 58 -23.78 7.30 -3.93
CA GLU A 58 -24.34 8.52 -3.35
C GLU A 58 -23.39 9.68 -3.57
N VAL A 59 -23.94 10.87 -3.81
CA VAL A 59 -23.16 12.06 -4.14
C VAL A 59 -23.30 13.07 -3.02
N ARG A 60 -22.18 13.57 -2.50
CA ARG A 60 -22.17 14.66 -1.53
C ARG A 60 -21.22 15.77 -1.97
N HIS A 61 -21.47 16.94 -1.43
CA HIS A 61 -20.61 18.10 -1.61
C HIS A 61 -19.23 17.83 -0.99
N GLY A 62 -18.16 18.08 -1.74
CA GLY A 62 -16.79 18.04 -1.25
C GLY A 62 -16.32 19.42 -0.83
N ASP A 63 -15.07 19.77 -1.16
CA ASP A 63 -14.58 21.15 -1.08
C ASP A 63 -15.14 21.99 -2.24
N ASP A 64 -14.95 23.33 -2.22
CA ASP A 64 -15.55 24.33 -3.13
C ASP A 64 -15.53 24.02 -4.64
N SER A 65 -14.68 23.11 -5.10
CA SER A 65 -14.57 22.68 -6.51
C SER A 65 -14.61 21.16 -6.72
N SER A 66 -15.00 20.38 -5.72
CA SER A 66 -15.00 18.91 -5.80
C SER A 66 -16.31 18.29 -5.32
N VAL A 67 -16.61 17.13 -5.88
CA VAL A 67 -17.76 16.30 -5.52
C VAL A 67 -17.23 14.95 -5.04
N LEU A 68 -17.78 14.49 -3.93
CA LEU A 68 -17.45 13.19 -3.35
C LEU A 68 -18.55 12.19 -3.73
N VAL A 69 -18.15 11.15 -4.45
CA VAL A 69 -19.03 10.04 -4.80
C VAL A 69 -18.72 8.87 -3.88
N PHE A 70 -19.65 8.55 -3.00
CA PHE A 70 -19.60 7.42 -2.08
C PHE A 70 -20.11 6.19 -2.81
N VAL A 71 -19.34 5.10 -2.73
CA VAL A 71 -19.61 3.86 -3.46
C VAL A 71 -19.76 2.72 -2.45
N LYS A 72 -20.84 1.95 -2.61
CA LYS A 72 -21.09 0.72 -1.86
C LYS A 72 -21.56 -0.39 -2.80
N VAL A 73 -21.27 -1.64 -2.49
CA VAL A 73 -21.80 -2.75 -3.28
C VAL A 73 -23.32 -2.87 -3.09
N ALA A 74 -24.09 -2.97 -4.18
CA ALA A 74 -25.55 -2.96 -4.12
C ALA A 74 -26.16 -4.28 -3.58
N SER A 75 -25.47 -5.41 -3.74
CA SER A 75 -25.93 -6.73 -3.30
C SER A 75 -24.79 -7.56 -2.72
N ILE A 76 -25.00 -8.09 -1.51
CA ILE A 76 -24.05 -8.95 -0.80
C ILE A 76 -23.88 -10.28 -1.56
N ASP A 77 -24.95 -10.84 -2.13
CA ASP A 77 -24.88 -12.09 -2.90
C ASP A 77 -24.05 -11.93 -4.17
N TYR A 78 -24.20 -10.78 -4.85
CA TYR A 78 -23.36 -10.46 -6.01
C TYR A 78 -21.89 -10.37 -5.60
N LEU A 79 -21.59 -9.66 -4.50
CA LEU A 79 -20.25 -9.56 -3.97
C LEU A 79 -19.67 -10.95 -3.68
N ALA A 80 -20.40 -11.78 -2.93
CA ALA A 80 -20.00 -13.14 -2.59
C ALA A 80 -19.68 -13.99 -3.83
N SER A 81 -20.49 -13.89 -4.89
CA SER A 81 -20.21 -14.56 -6.16
C SER A 81 -18.92 -14.08 -6.84
N GLN A 82 -18.61 -12.78 -6.74
CA GLN A 82 -17.37 -12.20 -7.27
C GLN A 82 -16.16 -12.65 -6.45
N ILE A 83 -16.26 -12.66 -5.12
CA ILE A 83 -15.19 -13.14 -4.24
C ILE A 83 -14.87 -14.59 -4.54
N TYR A 84 -15.91 -15.43 -4.65
CA TYR A 84 -15.73 -16.84 -4.98
C TYR A 84 -15.02 -17.02 -6.34
N ARG A 85 -15.43 -16.26 -7.36
CA ARG A 85 -14.79 -16.29 -8.69
C ARG A 85 -13.31 -15.93 -8.63
N GLU A 86 -12.93 -14.92 -7.85
CA GLU A 86 -11.54 -14.48 -7.72
C GLU A 86 -10.71 -15.48 -6.91
N ARG A 87 -11.27 -16.09 -5.86
CA ARG A 87 -10.59 -17.18 -5.13
C ARG A 87 -10.31 -18.39 -6.03
N VAL A 88 -11.23 -18.73 -6.94
CA VAL A 88 -11.02 -19.78 -7.95
C VAL A 88 -9.93 -19.37 -8.93
N GLN A 89 -9.94 -18.12 -9.40
CA GLN A 89 -8.92 -17.58 -10.29
C GLN A 89 -7.53 -17.64 -9.63
N ASP A 90 -7.39 -17.11 -8.41
CA ASP A 90 -6.14 -17.12 -7.66
C ASP A 90 -5.63 -18.56 -7.43
N TRP A 91 -6.52 -19.52 -7.22
CA TRP A 91 -6.15 -20.94 -7.14
C TRP A 91 -5.67 -21.49 -8.50
N LEU A 92 -6.34 -21.16 -9.61
CA LEU A 92 -5.95 -21.61 -10.95
C LEU A 92 -4.54 -21.12 -11.32
N TYR A 93 -4.21 -19.88 -10.95
CA TYR A 93 -2.87 -19.31 -11.12
C TYR A 93 -1.86 -19.74 -10.05
N SER A 94 -2.22 -20.71 -9.20
CA SER A 94 -1.35 -21.26 -8.14
C SER A 94 -0.87 -20.24 -7.11
N VAL A 95 -1.69 -19.21 -6.85
CA VAL A 95 -1.45 -18.24 -5.77
C VAL A 95 -1.96 -18.79 -4.45
N ARG A 96 -3.17 -19.36 -4.47
CA ARG A 96 -3.74 -20.09 -3.33
C ARG A 96 -3.33 -21.55 -3.37
N THR A 97 -2.97 -22.10 -2.21
CA THR A 97 -2.53 -23.50 -2.07
C THR A 97 -3.68 -24.51 -2.10
N PHE A 98 -4.88 -24.09 -1.67
CA PHE A 98 -6.06 -24.93 -1.58
C PHE A 98 -7.17 -24.43 -2.51
N ALA A 99 -7.85 -25.36 -3.16
CA ALA A 99 -9.03 -25.06 -3.93
C ALA A 99 -10.17 -24.62 -2.99
N PRO A 100 -10.95 -23.57 -3.35
CA PRO A 100 -12.16 -23.26 -2.62
C PRO A 100 -13.17 -24.41 -2.75
N GLU A 101 -13.98 -24.59 -1.72
CA GLU A 101 -15.02 -25.62 -1.72
C GLU A 101 -16.12 -25.27 -2.74
N LYS A 102 -16.70 -26.28 -3.40
CA LYS A 102 -17.71 -26.05 -4.47
C LYS A 102 -18.96 -25.33 -3.96
N ASP A 103 -19.33 -25.60 -2.71
CA ASP A 103 -20.45 -24.95 -2.05
C ASP A 103 -19.99 -23.58 -1.52
N VAL A 104 -20.51 -22.51 -2.13
CA VAL A 104 -20.13 -21.12 -1.82
C VAL A 104 -20.28 -20.79 -0.33
N SER A 105 -21.38 -21.20 0.30
CA SER A 105 -21.62 -20.97 1.73
C SER A 105 -20.58 -21.65 2.62
N LYS A 106 -20.26 -22.92 2.35
CA LYS A 106 -19.24 -23.67 3.12
C LYS A 106 -17.84 -23.10 2.92
N ALA A 107 -17.54 -22.63 1.72
CA ALA A 107 -16.28 -21.95 1.44
C ALA A 107 -16.09 -20.69 2.30
N PHE A 108 -17.16 -19.93 2.56
CA PHE A 108 -17.12 -18.76 3.43
C PHE A 108 -17.18 -19.08 4.92
N GLU A 109 -17.80 -20.19 5.32
CA GLU A 109 -17.75 -20.67 6.72
C GLU A 109 -16.35 -21.11 7.11
N LYS A 110 -15.65 -21.82 6.21
CA LYS A 110 -14.27 -22.26 6.43
C LYS A 110 -13.29 -21.09 6.41
N GLU A 111 -13.50 -20.14 5.50
CA GLU A 111 -12.64 -18.98 5.35
C GLU A 111 -13.48 -17.70 5.17
N PRO A 112 -13.70 -16.95 6.26
CA PRO A 112 -14.51 -15.75 6.22
C PRO A 112 -13.88 -14.70 5.31
N VAL A 113 -14.72 -13.85 4.73
CA VAL A 113 -14.28 -12.72 3.90
C VAL A 113 -13.66 -11.67 4.80
N THR A 114 -12.39 -11.35 4.55
CA THR A 114 -11.72 -10.26 5.27
C THR A 114 -12.11 -8.90 4.69
N GLU A 115 -11.97 -7.85 5.49
CA GLU A 115 -12.29 -6.50 5.01
C GLU A 115 -11.32 -6.05 3.90
N ALA A 116 -10.04 -6.40 4.02
CA ALA A 116 -9.05 -6.16 2.99
C ALA A 116 -9.39 -6.87 1.67
N GLU A 117 -9.82 -8.14 1.71
CA GLU A 117 -10.27 -8.88 0.52
C GLU A 117 -11.49 -8.20 -0.11
N ARG A 118 -12.47 -7.83 0.72
CA ARG A 118 -13.68 -7.11 0.29
C ARG A 118 -13.33 -5.80 -0.42
N LEU A 119 -12.54 -4.92 0.22
CA LEU A 119 -12.17 -3.62 -0.32
C LEU A 119 -11.32 -3.77 -1.59
N ARG A 120 -10.35 -4.70 -1.61
CA ARG A 120 -9.56 -5.02 -2.81
C ARG A 120 -10.45 -5.38 -3.99
N LEU A 121 -11.48 -6.20 -3.79
CA LEU A 121 -12.39 -6.60 -4.86
C LEU A 121 -13.29 -5.48 -5.33
N VAL A 122 -13.80 -4.64 -4.42
CA VAL A 122 -14.56 -3.44 -4.82
C VAL A 122 -13.67 -2.48 -5.62
N TYR A 123 -12.43 -2.29 -5.21
CA TYR A 123 -11.46 -1.50 -5.96
C TYR A 123 -11.20 -2.07 -7.36
N PHE A 124 -11.10 -3.40 -7.47
CA PHE A 124 -10.99 -4.08 -8.76
C PHE A 124 -12.23 -3.91 -9.61
N LEU A 125 -13.44 -4.00 -9.06
CA LEU A 125 -14.67 -3.70 -9.80
C LEU A 125 -14.68 -2.27 -10.36
N ILE A 126 -14.11 -1.30 -9.63
CA ILE A 126 -14.00 0.10 -10.08
C ILE A 126 -12.91 0.25 -11.17
N THR A 127 -11.74 -0.36 -10.98
CA THR A 127 -10.54 -0.08 -11.80
C THR A 127 -10.31 -1.04 -12.97
N LYS A 128 -10.76 -2.31 -12.88
CA LYS A 128 -10.60 -3.32 -13.95
C LYS A 128 -11.22 -2.81 -15.25
N PRO A 129 -10.64 -3.12 -16.42
CA PRO A 129 -11.19 -2.70 -17.71
C PRO A 129 -12.57 -3.32 -17.94
N LYS A 130 -13.38 -2.66 -18.77
CA LYS A 130 -14.74 -3.14 -19.11
C LYS A 130 -14.77 -4.54 -19.72
N ASN A 131 -13.71 -4.90 -20.45
CA ASN A 131 -13.56 -6.23 -21.06
C ASN A 131 -13.45 -7.36 -20.03
N GLU A 132 -12.94 -7.07 -18.83
CA GLU A 132 -12.80 -8.03 -17.72
C GLU A 132 -13.96 -7.92 -16.71
N GLY A 133 -14.97 -7.10 -16.99
CA GLY A 133 -16.16 -6.92 -16.14
C GLY A 133 -16.03 -5.84 -15.06
N GLY A 134 -15.04 -4.95 -15.14
CA GLY A 134 -14.96 -3.76 -14.27
C GLY A 134 -15.48 -2.48 -14.93
N ALA A 135 -15.44 -1.36 -14.19
CA ALA A 135 -15.93 -0.05 -14.67
C ALA A 135 -14.90 0.67 -15.56
N GLY A 136 -13.62 0.28 -15.47
CA GLY A 136 -12.51 0.87 -16.22
C GLY A 136 -12.20 2.31 -15.79
N ILE A 137 -12.38 2.62 -14.50
CA ILE A 137 -12.12 3.94 -13.92
C ILE A 137 -10.67 4.00 -13.45
N THR A 138 -9.87 4.84 -14.10
CA THR A 138 -8.45 5.01 -13.82
C THR A 138 -8.18 6.47 -13.45
N PRO A 139 -7.91 6.80 -12.18
CA PRO A 139 -7.73 8.18 -11.73
C PRO A 139 -6.69 8.93 -12.57
N GLN A 140 -6.98 10.17 -12.95
CA GLN A 140 -6.08 11.08 -13.68
C GLN A 140 -5.61 10.60 -15.07
N VAL A 141 -6.10 9.47 -15.57
CA VAL A 141 -5.63 8.85 -16.82
C VAL A 141 -6.75 8.79 -17.86
N GLY A 142 -6.40 9.14 -19.10
CA GLY A 142 -7.27 8.99 -20.26
C GLY A 142 -8.51 9.88 -20.18
N ARG A 143 -9.69 9.25 -20.14
CA ARG A 143 -11.00 9.91 -20.05
C ARG A 143 -11.38 10.37 -18.63
N TRP A 144 -10.66 9.91 -17.62
CA TRP A 144 -10.98 10.14 -16.20
C TRP A 144 -10.03 11.15 -15.55
N LYS A 145 -9.64 12.19 -16.28
CA LYS A 145 -8.71 13.23 -15.78
C LYS A 145 -9.29 13.97 -14.57
N GLN A 146 -10.61 14.11 -14.55
CA GLN A 146 -11.37 14.77 -13.49
C GLN A 146 -11.50 13.91 -12.22
N VAL A 147 -11.23 12.61 -12.29
CA VAL A 147 -11.18 11.73 -11.11
C VAL A 147 -9.83 11.93 -10.43
N THR A 148 -9.82 12.64 -9.31
CA THR A 148 -8.61 12.98 -8.57
C THR A 148 -8.05 11.78 -7.82
N SER A 149 -8.91 11.07 -7.08
CA SER A 149 -8.49 9.94 -6.23
C SER A 149 -9.65 9.00 -5.93
N ILE A 150 -9.30 7.75 -5.59
CA ILE A 150 -10.21 6.69 -5.15
C ILE A 150 -9.58 6.09 -3.89
N PHE A 151 -10.25 6.19 -2.75
CA PHE A 151 -9.70 5.70 -1.48
C PHE A 151 -10.80 5.15 -0.57
N PRO A 152 -10.50 4.13 0.26
CA PRO A 152 -11.42 3.63 1.26
C PRO A 152 -11.43 4.54 2.49
N ILE A 153 -12.50 4.46 3.30
CA ILE A 153 -12.62 5.24 4.54
C ILE A 153 -11.98 4.47 5.70
N HIS A 154 -11.32 5.17 6.61
CA HIS A 154 -10.74 4.57 7.82
C HIS A 154 -11.80 4.21 8.86
N ASP A 155 -11.63 3.07 9.53
CA ASP A 155 -12.37 2.70 10.73
C ASP A 155 -11.70 3.30 11.98
N ASP A 156 -12.22 4.45 12.42
CA ASP A 156 -11.68 5.18 13.58
C ASP A 156 -11.79 4.40 14.88
N ALA A 157 -12.81 3.55 15.03
CA ALA A 157 -12.99 2.72 16.22
C ALA A 157 -11.88 1.67 16.29
N PHE A 158 -11.62 0.99 15.16
CA PHE A 158 -10.51 0.06 15.04
C PHE A 158 -9.17 0.76 15.30
N ASN A 159 -8.90 1.88 14.63
CA ASN A 159 -7.62 2.60 14.74
C ASN A 159 -7.30 3.00 16.19
N LYS A 160 -8.28 3.52 16.93
CA LYS A 160 -8.11 3.86 18.35
C LYS A 160 -7.77 2.63 19.20
N SER A 161 -8.46 1.51 18.97
CA SER A 161 -8.18 0.27 19.70
C SER A 161 -6.80 -0.30 19.36
N TRP A 162 -6.43 -0.24 18.08
CA TRP A 162 -5.19 -0.79 17.54
C TRP A 162 -3.97 -0.01 18.04
N ILE A 163 -3.97 1.32 17.94
CA ILE A 163 -2.86 2.17 18.45
C ILE A 163 -2.67 1.98 19.96
N LYS A 164 -3.77 1.84 20.71
CA LYS A 164 -3.72 1.56 22.15
C LYS A 164 -3.08 0.20 22.42
N GLU A 165 -3.45 -0.84 21.68
CA GLU A 165 -2.89 -2.18 21.85
C GLU A 165 -1.41 -2.23 21.47
N LEU A 166 -1.04 -1.66 20.32
CA LEU A 166 0.35 -1.58 19.85
C LEU A 166 1.26 -0.86 20.84
N SER A 167 0.79 0.23 21.45
CA SER A 167 1.60 0.99 22.42
C SER A 167 1.80 0.28 23.76
N THR A 168 0.99 -0.73 24.05
CA THR A 168 1.10 -1.54 25.29
C THR A 168 1.97 -2.80 25.13
N LYS A 169 2.21 -3.26 23.90
CA LYS A 169 2.96 -4.49 23.63
C LYS A 169 4.40 -4.18 23.24
N TYR A 170 5.35 -4.93 23.79
CA TYR A 170 6.77 -4.85 23.41
C TYR A 170 7.08 -5.67 22.14
N VAL A 171 6.36 -6.76 21.91
CA VAL A 171 6.51 -7.66 20.76
C VAL A 171 5.13 -8.00 20.24
N LEU A 172 4.94 -7.99 18.93
CA LEU A 172 3.69 -8.36 18.29
C LEU A 172 3.61 -9.88 18.11
N ASN A 173 2.41 -10.43 18.21
CA ASN A 173 2.20 -11.85 17.93
C ASN A 173 1.78 -12.04 16.46
N ASP A 174 1.89 -13.26 15.94
CA ASP A 174 1.44 -13.58 14.57
C ASP A 174 -0.04 -13.21 14.37
N GLY A 175 -0.89 -13.35 15.40
CA GLY A 175 -2.29 -12.93 15.35
C GLY A 175 -2.49 -11.40 15.24
N ASP A 176 -1.56 -10.61 15.77
CA ASP A 176 -1.59 -9.15 15.59
C ASP A 176 -1.27 -8.78 14.14
N LEU A 177 -0.33 -9.50 13.51
CA LEU A 177 0.02 -9.33 12.11
C LEU A 177 -1.13 -9.77 11.18
N ASP A 178 -1.79 -10.89 11.51
CA ASP A 178 -2.97 -11.35 10.78
C ASP A 178 -4.13 -10.33 10.88
N ARG A 179 -4.32 -9.69 12.03
CA ARG A 179 -5.31 -8.62 12.18
C ARG A 179 -4.99 -7.38 11.33
N ILE A 180 -3.71 -7.01 11.22
CA ILE A 180 -3.27 -5.92 10.32
C ILE A 180 -3.53 -6.29 8.87
N ARG A 181 -3.22 -7.55 8.48
CA ARG A 181 -3.50 -8.08 7.15
C ARG A 181 -4.97 -8.00 6.81
N ASP A 182 -5.85 -8.46 7.71
CA ASP A 182 -7.28 -8.57 7.44
C ASP A 182 -7.96 -7.21 7.25
N LYS A 183 -7.38 -6.13 7.77
CA LYS A 183 -7.88 -4.75 7.65
C LYS A 183 -7.18 -3.93 6.57
N PHE A 184 -5.86 -3.98 6.49
CA PHE A 184 -5.05 -3.11 5.61
C PHE A 184 -4.44 -3.82 4.40
N GLY A 185 -4.56 -5.15 4.33
CA GLY A 185 -3.99 -5.99 3.28
C GLY A 185 -2.56 -6.46 3.58
N GLU A 186 -2.09 -7.37 2.74
CA GLU A 186 -0.86 -8.13 2.93
C GLU A 186 0.39 -7.24 2.75
N SER A 187 0.35 -6.25 1.86
CA SER A 187 1.48 -5.34 1.63
C SER A 187 1.86 -4.57 2.90
N VAL A 188 0.86 -4.04 3.60
CA VAL A 188 1.05 -3.33 4.88
C VAL A 188 1.46 -4.33 5.98
N ALA A 189 0.85 -5.51 6.01
CA ALA A 189 1.21 -6.55 6.97
C ALA A 189 2.67 -7.03 6.81
N PHE A 190 3.17 -7.21 5.58
CA PHE A 190 4.57 -7.55 5.30
C PHE A 190 5.54 -6.51 5.85
N TYR A 191 5.20 -5.22 5.73
CA TYR A 191 6.01 -4.15 6.32
C TYR A 191 6.13 -4.30 7.84
N PHE A 192 5.01 -4.51 8.56
CA PHE A 192 5.04 -4.70 10.01
C PHE A 192 5.76 -5.99 10.42
N ALA A 193 5.55 -7.08 9.68
CA ALA A 193 6.22 -8.36 9.92
C ALA A 193 7.74 -8.26 9.73
N PHE A 194 8.19 -7.56 8.67
CA PHE A 194 9.60 -7.27 8.43
C PHE A 194 10.19 -6.41 9.53
N MET A 195 9.50 -5.31 9.86
CA MET A 195 9.95 -4.35 10.86
C MET A 195 10.15 -5.03 12.22
N GLN A 196 9.17 -5.80 12.68
CA GLN A 196 9.28 -6.54 13.93
C GLN A 196 10.43 -7.55 13.91
N SER A 197 10.53 -8.35 12.84
CA SER A 197 11.59 -9.35 12.71
C SER A 197 12.96 -8.69 12.71
N TYR A 198 13.11 -7.57 12.00
CA TYR A 198 14.34 -6.78 11.96
C TYR A 198 14.70 -6.23 13.33
N PHE A 199 13.74 -5.64 14.06
CA PHE A 199 13.96 -5.16 15.42
C PHE A 199 14.42 -6.28 16.37
N ALA A 200 13.79 -7.46 16.31
CA ALA A 200 14.18 -8.59 17.12
C ALA A 200 15.60 -9.08 16.78
N PHE A 201 15.95 -9.17 15.49
CA PHE A 201 17.30 -9.54 15.06
C PHE A 201 18.36 -8.50 15.44
N GLN A 202 17.97 -7.23 15.60
CA GLN A 202 18.86 -6.13 15.99
C GLN A 202 19.34 -6.21 17.44
N ILE A 203 18.71 -7.05 18.28
CA ILE A 203 19.15 -7.30 19.65
C ILE A 203 20.58 -7.88 19.66
N PHE A 204 20.90 -8.77 18.72
CA PHE A 204 22.25 -9.33 18.61
C PHE A 204 23.34 -8.27 18.35
N PRO A 205 23.29 -7.48 17.26
CA PRO A 205 24.31 -6.47 17.01
C PRO A 205 24.31 -5.36 18.06
N ALA A 206 23.18 -5.06 18.71
CA ALA A 206 23.14 -4.12 19.82
C ALA A 206 23.95 -4.61 21.04
N VAL A 207 23.74 -5.85 21.48
CA VAL A 207 24.47 -6.44 22.61
C VAL A 207 25.93 -6.68 22.25
N PHE A 208 26.19 -7.24 21.06
CA PHE A 208 27.54 -7.50 20.59
C PHE A 208 28.33 -6.21 20.37
N GLY A 209 27.69 -5.17 19.82
CA GLY A 209 28.27 -3.85 19.64
C GLY A 209 28.59 -3.15 20.96
N LEU A 210 27.69 -3.23 21.95
CA LEU A 210 27.95 -2.70 23.29
C LEU A 210 29.15 -3.40 23.95
N GLY A 211 29.22 -4.73 23.86
CA GLY A 211 30.35 -5.50 24.37
C GLY A 211 31.67 -5.16 23.65
N ALA A 212 31.64 -5.04 22.33
CA ALA A 212 32.80 -4.64 21.54
C ALA A 212 33.29 -3.23 21.90
N TRP A 213 32.36 -2.29 22.08
CA TRP A 213 32.68 -0.92 22.48
C TRP A 213 33.33 -0.85 23.87
N LEU A 214 32.83 -1.63 24.84
CA LEU A 214 33.38 -1.65 26.21
C LEU A 214 34.74 -2.34 26.32
N ILE A 215 34.99 -3.40 25.55
CA ILE A 215 36.13 -4.31 25.75
C ILE A 215 37.18 -4.18 24.64
N LEU A 216 36.76 -4.19 23.37
CA LEU A 216 37.67 -4.29 22.22
C LEU A 216 38.11 -2.93 21.67
N GLY A 217 37.41 -1.85 22.03
CA GLY A 217 37.69 -0.50 21.54
C GLY A 217 37.20 -0.25 20.11
N GLN A 218 37.56 0.92 19.56
CA GLN A 218 37.12 1.36 18.23
C GLN A 218 37.82 0.56 17.12
N TYR A 219 37.15 0.37 15.97
CA TYR A 219 37.66 -0.29 14.76
C TYR A 219 38.09 -1.76 14.95
N SER A 220 37.43 -2.49 15.85
CA SER A 220 37.68 -3.91 16.06
C SER A 220 37.31 -4.77 14.83
N TRP A 221 38.28 -5.51 14.30
CA TRP A 221 38.06 -6.45 13.19
C TRP A 221 37.11 -7.60 13.54
N LEU A 222 37.09 -8.03 14.81
CA LEU A 222 36.17 -9.05 15.32
C LEU A 222 34.71 -8.59 15.24
N TYR A 223 34.46 -7.31 15.54
CA TYR A 223 33.14 -6.71 15.41
C TYR A 223 32.68 -6.67 13.95
N SER A 224 33.57 -6.29 13.02
CA SER A 224 33.29 -6.26 11.58
C SER A 224 32.92 -7.64 11.02
N ILE A 225 33.63 -8.70 11.40
CA ILE A 225 33.30 -10.06 10.96
C ILE A 225 31.96 -10.51 11.55
N GLY A 226 31.73 -10.27 12.85
CA GLY A 226 30.48 -10.65 13.51
C GLY A 226 29.25 -9.96 12.93
N THR A 227 29.36 -8.67 12.62
CA THR A 227 28.28 -7.89 11.98
C THR A 227 28.04 -8.29 10.53
N ALA A 228 29.10 -8.57 9.76
CA ALA A 228 28.97 -9.08 8.40
C ALA A 228 28.31 -10.47 8.37
N LEU A 229 28.63 -11.34 9.32
CA LEU A 229 27.97 -12.65 9.44
C LEU A 229 26.50 -12.49 9.82
N TRP A 230 26.20 -11.61 10.78
CA TRP A 230 24.83 -11.32 11.20
C TRP A 230 23.96 -10.81 10.04
N SER A 231 24.49 -9.93 9.18
CA SER A 231 23.70 -9.38 8.07
C SER A 231 23.29 -10.46 7.06
N VAL A 232 24.20 -11.40 6.75
CA VAL A 232 23.91 -12.56 5.89
C VAL A 232 22.87 -13.47 6.55
N ILE A 233 23.03 -13.79 7.84
CA ILE A 233 22.09 -14.64 8.58
C ILE A 233 20.69 -14.03 8.59
N PHE A 234 20.56 -12.75 8.94
CA PHE A 234 19.27 -12.07 8.95
C PHE A 234 18.62 -12.08 7.57
N PHE A 235 19.38 -11.74 6.53
CA PHE A 235 18.86 -11.64 5.17
C PHE A 235 18.35 -12.98 4.63
N GLU A 236 19.13 -14.06 4.79
CA GLU A 236 18.71 -15.40 4.34
C GLU A 236 17.56 -15.96 5.18
N TRP A 237 17.54 -15.67 6.50
CA TRP A 237 16.41 -16.03 7.35
C TRP A 237 15.14 -15.29 6.93
N TRP A 238 15.23 -13.99 6.61
CA TRP A 238 14.08 -13.20 6.16
C TRP A 238 13.51 -13.72 4.85
N LYS A 239 14.36 -14.05 3.86
CA LYS A 239 13.89 -14.67 2.60
C LYS A 239 13.08 -15.93 2.85
N LYS A 240 13.49 -16.76 3.80
CA LYS A 240 12.74 -17.95 4.19
C LYS A 240 11.39 -17.57 4.82
N LYS A 241 11.41 -16.64 5.79
CA LYS A 241 10.20 -16.17 6.48
C LYS A 241 9.21 -15.50 5.51
N GLU A 242 9.68 -14.78 4.51
CA GLU A 242 8.86 -14.19 3.44
C GLU A 242 8.06 -15.26 2.68
N VAL A 243 8.70 -16.37 2.31
CA VAL A 243 8.03 -17.49 1.64
C VAL A 243 7.02 -18.16 2.57
N ASP A 244 7.36 -18.36 3.84
CA ASP A 244 6.46 -18.95 4.83
C ASP A 244 5.19 -18.09 5.00
N LEU A 245 5.36 -16.77 5.15
CA LEU A 245 4.24 -15.81 5.24
C LEU A 245 3.43 -15.74 3.94
N ALA A 246 4.09 -15.72 2.78
CA ALA A 246 3.41 -15.69 1.48
C ALA A 246 2.55 -16.94 1.24
N VAL A 247 2.98 -18.11 1.74
CA VAL A 247 2.20 -19.35 1.70
C VAL A 247 1.06 -19.30 2.73
N GLN A 248 1.34 -18.89 3.97
CA GLN A 248 0.34 -18.80 5.04
C GLN A 248 -0.80 -17.84 4.67
N TRP A 249 -0.48 -16.70 4.06
CA TRP A 249 -1.45 -15.70 3.64
C TRP A 249 -2.03 -15.96 2.25
N GLY A 250 -1.58 -17.01 1.56
CA GLY A 250 -2.11 -17.37 0.23
C GLY A 250 -1.84 -16.34 -0.86
N VAL A 251 -0.72 -15.61 -0.77
CA VAL A 251 -0.28 -14.56 -1.74
C VAL A 251 1.01 -14.91 -2.47
N ARG A 252 1.42 -16.18 -2.43
CA ARG A 252 2.60 -16.67 -3.13
C ARG A 252 2.43 -16.43 -4.64
N ASN A 253 3.45 -15.89 -5.31
CA ASN A 253 3.44 -15.62 -6.77
C ASN A 253 2.37 -14.64 -7.27
N VAL A 254 1.78 -13.81 -6.39
CA VAL A 254 0.77 -12.80 -6.81
C VAL A 254 1.29 -11.82 -7.87
N SER A 255 2.61 -11.64 -7.99
CA SER A 255 3.25 -10.84 -9.04
C SER A 255 2.91 -11.27 -10.46
N ARG A 256 2.45 -12.52 -10.68
CA ARG A 256 2.02 -13.02 -11.99
C ARG A 256 0.62 -12.58 -12.40
N ILE A 257 -0.26 -12.28 -11.43
CA ILE A 257 -1.67 -11.91 -11.66
C ILE A 257 -1.87 -10.38 -11.61
N GLN A 258 -0.80 -9.60 -11.46
CA GLN A 258 -0.95 -8.15 -11.36
C GLN A 258 -1.50 -7.55 -12.66
N HIS A 259 -2.54 -6.72 -12.53
CA HIS A 259 -3.16 -6.07 -13.67
C HIS A 259 -2.17 -5.17 -14.41
N PRO A 260 -2.18 -5.17 -15.76
CA PRO A 260 -1.35 -4.28 -16.54
C PRO A 260 -1.75 -2.82 -16.28
N ARG A 261 -0.74 -1.95 -16.22
CA ARG A 261 -0.96 -0.51 -16.05
C ARG A 261 -1.71 0.03 -17.26
N ALA A 262 -2.71 0.88 -17.05
CA ALA A 262 -3.51 1.45 -18.14
C ALA A 262 -2.69 2.28 -19.16
N GLN A 263 -1.54 2.82 -18.76
CA GLN A 263 -0.63 3.59 -19.62
C GLN A 263 0.43 2.71 -20.31
N PHE A 264 0.36 1.39 -20.14
CA PHE A 264 1.33 0.48 -20.73
C PHE A 264 1.22 0.48 -22.25
N GLN A 265 2.30 0.89 -22.91
CA GLN A 265 2.41 0.81 -24.37
C GLN A 265 2.99 -0.55 -24.75
N TRP A 266 2.28 -1.25 -25.64
CA TRP A 266 2.62 -2.58 -26.12
C TRP A 266 2.91 -2.53 -27.63
N ASP A 267 3.74 -3.46 -28.11
CA ASP A 267 4.16 -3.51 -29.51
C ASP A 267 3.29 -4.49 -30.33
N TYR A 268 2.89 -5.62 -29.73
CA TYR A 268 1.99 -6.61 -30.33
C TYR A 268 1.26 -7.43 -29.25
N GLU A 269 0.19 -8.10 -29.65
CA GLU A 269 -0.56 -9.04 -28.81
C GLU A 269 -0.13 -10.48 -29.13
N ALA A 270 0.11 -11.29 -28.11
CA ALA A 270 0.49 -12.69 -28.25
C ALA A 270 -0.26 -13.53 -27.20
N PRO A 271 -0.61 -14.79 -27.50
CA PRO A 271 -1.20 -15.67 -26.51
C PRO A 271 -0.18 -16.02 -25.43
N ASP A 272 -0.60 -15.97 -24.16
CA ASP A 272 0.22 -16.41 -23.04
C ASP A 272 0.52 -17.92 -23.17
N PRO A 273 1.78 -18.37 -23.11
CA PRO A 273 2.13 -19.78 -23.23
C PRO A 273 1.51 -20.68 -22.15
N VAL A 274 1.06 -20.14 -21.02
CA VAL A 274 0.46 -20.93 -19.94
C VAL A 274 -1.07 -20.91 -20.01
N THR A 275 -1.69 -19.72 -20.09
CA THR A 275 -3.15 -19.60 -20.08
C THR A 275 -3.81 -19.65 -21.45
N GLY A 276 -3.08 -19.31 -22.51
CA GLY A 276 -3.62 -19.13 -23.86
C GLY A 276 -4.43 -17.85 -24.05
N GLU A 277 -4.54 -17.00 -23.02
CA GLU A 277 -5.23 -15.71 -23.12
C GLU A 277 -4.39 -14.72 -23.94
N PRO A 278 -5.02 -13.86 -24.75
CA PRO A 278 -4.29 -12.86 -25.52
C PRO A 278 -3.75 -11.78 -24.56
N VAL A 279 -2.43 -11.64 -24.51
CA VAL A 279 -1.74 -10.69 -23.64
C VAL A 279 -0.96 -9.65 -24.44
N GLN A 280 -0.98 -8.42 -23.95
CA GLN A 280 -0.23 -7.30 -24.51
C GLN A 280 1.26 -7.47 -24.21
N HIS A 281 2.06 -7.68 -25.26
CA HIS A 281 3.47 -7.99 -25.11
C HIS A 281 4.39 -6.80 -25.46
N TYR A 282 5.43 -6.63 -24.64
CA TYR A 282 6.52 -5.67 -24.89
C TYR A 282 7.87 -6.40 -24.82
N PRO A 283 8.69 -6.36 -25.89
CA PRO A 283 9.94 -7.13 -25.96
C PRO A 283 10.90 -6.86 -24.78
N PRO A 284 11.41 -7.91 -24.10
CA PRO A 284 12.30 -7.76 -22.96
C PRO A 284 13.66 -7.16 -23.34
N THR A 285 14.13 -7.36 -24.57
CA THR A 285 15.38 -6.78 -25.09
C THR A 285 15.29 -5.25 -25.21
N LYS A 286 14.17 -4.74 -25.70
CA LYS A 286 13.88 -3.30 -25.77
C LYS A 286 13.77 -2.70 -24.36
N ARG A 287 13.16 -3.43 -23.43
CA ARG A 287 13.08 -3.04 -22.01
C ARG A 287 14.46 -2.94 -21.38
N LEU A 288 15.31 -3.94 -21.57
CA LEU A 288 16.66 -3.97 -21.03
C LEU A 288 17.51 -2.81 -21.57
N ARG A 289 17.45 -2.52 -22.89
CA ARG A 289 18.15 -1.38 -23.48
C ARG A 289 17.76 -0.05 -22.84
N THR A 290 16.47 0.16 -22.58
CA THR A 290 16.00 1.37 -21.90
C THR A 290 16.40 1.40 -20.42
N GLN A 291 16.39 0.25 -19.74
CA GLN A 291 16.86 0.14 -18.35
C GLN A 291 18.37 0.42 -18.21
N MET A 292 19.19 0.12 -19.23
CA MET A 292 20.62 0.47 -19.21
C MET A 292 20.86 1.99 -19.11
N LEU A 293 19.90 2.84 -19.51
CA LEU A 293 19.97 4.29 -19.32
C LEU A 293 19.94 4.70 -17.83
N GLN A 294 19.51 3.82 -16.93
CA GLN A 294 19.57 4.04 -15.49
C GLN A 294 21.01 4.07 -14.96
N ILE A 295 21.97 3.42 -15.64
CA ILE A 295 23.37 3.39 -15.23
C ILE A 295 24.02 4.79 -15.30
N PRO A 296 24.03 5.49 -16.45
CA PRO A 296 24.57 6.86 -16.52
C PRO A 296 23.75 7.84 -15.68
N PHE A 297 22.43 7.63 -15.55
CA PHE A 297 21.59 8.42 -14.65
C PHE A 297 22.04 8.29 -13.19
N ALA A 298 22.22 7.05 -12.70
CA ALA A 298 22.70 6.79 -11.34
C ALA A 298 24.09 7.41 -11.10
N PHE A 299 24.99 7.32 -12.08
CA PHE A 299 26.30 7.97 -12.00
C PHE A 299 26.17 9.50 -11.90
N GLY A 300 25.29 10.10 -12.69
CA GLY A 300 24.97 11.52 -12.60
C GLY A 300 24.44 11.92 -11.21
N CYS A 301 23.52 11.14 -10.63
CA CYS A 301 23.01 11.38 -9.27
C CYS A 301 24.13 11.28 -8.22
N VAL A 302 24.99 10.26 -8.30
CA VAL A 302 26.13 10.09 -7.38
C VAL A 302 27.12 11.24 -7.50
N LEU A 303 27.41 11.72 -8.72
CA LEU A 303 28.28 12.87 -8.92
C LEU A 303 27.69 14.16 -8.33
N VAL A 304 26.43 14.46 -8.60
CA VAL A 304 25.79 15.71 -8.13
C VAL A 304 25.65 15.70 -6.61
N LEU A 305 25.09 14.63 -6.04
CA LEU A 305 24.93 14.51 -4.60
C LEU A 305 26.28 14.38 -3.88
N GLY A 306 27.24 13.66 -4.48
CA GLY A 306 28.60 13.54 -3.96
C GLY A 306 29.36 14.86 -3.96
N ALA A 307 29.25 15.66 -5.03
CA ALA A 307 29.86 16.98 -5.09
C ALA A 307 29.26 17.94 -4.04
N LEU A 308 27.92 17.92 -3.87
CA LEU A 308 27.27 18.70 -2.82
C LEU A 308 27.76 18.28 -1.42
N TYR A 309 27.86 16.97 -1.17
CA TYR A 309 28.36 16.44 0.10
C TYR A 309 29.81 16.87 0.36
N VAL A 310 30.72 16.65 -0.59
CA VAL A 310 32.14 17.04 -0.46
C VAL A 310 32.28 18.55 -0.27
N PHE A 311 31.44 19.35 -0.93
CA PHE A 311 31.42 20.80 -0.75
C PHE A 311 31.01 21.21 0.67
N CYS A 312 29.91 20.67 1.19
CA CYS A 312 29.46 20.93 2.56
C CYS A 312 30.51 20.50 3.60
N PHE A 313 31.08 19.30 3.45
CA PHE A 313 32.14 18.80 4.32
C PHE A 313 33.43 19.63 4.22
N GLY A 314 33.77 20.10 3.01
CA GLY A 314 34.92 20.97 2.80
C GLY A 314 34.78 22.30 3.54
N ILE A 315 33.58 22.92 3.50
CA ILE A 315 33.27 24.13 4.26
C ILE A 315 33.35 23.84 5.78
N GLU A 316 32.80 22.72 6.24
CA GLU A 316 32.85 22.34 7.66
C GLU A 316 34.30 22.19 8.16
N ILE A 317 35.14 21.46 7.42
CA ILE A 317 36.56 21.28 7.77
C ILE A 317 37.29 22.62 7.76
N PHE A 318 37.01 23.48 6.77
CA PHE A 318 37.61 24.81 6.71
C PHE A 318 37.24 25.66 7.93
N LEU A 319 35.96 25.72 8.30
CA LEU A 319 35.47 26.51 9.43
C LEU A 319 35.98 26.00 10.79
N THR A 320 36.11 24.68 10.94
CA THR A 320 36.53 24.06 12.20
C THR A 320 38.05 24.08 12.38
N GLN A 321 38.81 23.67 11.36
CA GLN A 321 40.25 23.43 11.47
C GLN A 321 41.12 24.60 11.02
N VAL A 322 40.66 25.39 10.03
CA VAL A 322 41.52 26.40 9.36
C VAL A 322 41.14 27.83 9.72
N TYR A 323 39.85 28.09 9.95
CA TYR A 323 39.37 29.44 10.22
C TYR A 323 39.55 29.83 11.69
N ASP A 324 40.39 30.82 11.98
CA ASP A 324 40.59 31.40 13.32
C ASP A 324 40.09 32.85 13.44
N GLY A 325 39.20 33.26 12.54
CA GLY A 325 38.64 34.61 12.54
C GLY A 325 37.55 34.85 13.59
N PRO A 326 37.08 36.11 13.73
CA PRO A 326 35.98 36.44 14.63
C PRO A 326 34.69 35.70 14.21
N PHE A 327 33.81 35.44 15.17
CA PHE A 327 32.55 34.69 14.97
C PHE A 327 32.69 33.21 14.59
N LYS A 328 33.88 32.60 14.71
CA LYS A 328 34.09 31.14 14.57
C LYS A 328 33.05 30.32 15.36
N SER A 329 32.77 30.74 16.59
CA SER A 329 31.76 30.08 17.44
C SER A 329 30.36 30.15 16.85
N TYR A 330 29.94 31.24 16.19
CA TYR A 330 28.62 31.34 15.56
C TYR A 330 28.54 30.52 14.27
N LEU A 331 29.60 30.55 13.46
CA LEU A 331 29.72 29.81 12.20
C LEU A 331 29.77 28.29 12.40
N VAL A 332 30.35 27.82 13.51
CA VAL A 332 30.41 26.40 13.86
C VAL A 332 29.20 25.96 14.71
N ARG A 333 28.69 26.81 15.62
CA ARG A 333 27.60 26.45 16.56
C ARG A 333 26.21 26.41 15.90
N GLY A 334 26.02 26.99 14.72
CA GLY A 334 24.76 26.91 13.97
C GLY A 334 24.29 25.47 13.66
N GLN A 335 25.13 24.45 13.87
CA GLN A 335 24.79 23.03 13.66
C GLN A 335 24.80 22.16 14.94
N PHE A 336 25.24 22.67 16.09
CA PHE A 336 25.32 21.88 17.35
C PHE A 336 24.11 22.07 18.29
N ALA A 337 23.10 22.86 17.91
CA ALA A 337 21.90 23.07 18.73
C ALA A 337 20.87 21.93 18.64
N GLU A 338 21.09 20.90 17.82
CA GLU A 338 20.16 19.78 17.61
C GLU A 338 20.72 18.39 18.02
N ARG A 339 21.78 18.31 18.85
CA ARG A 339 22.25 17.03 19.41
C ARG A 339 22.00 16.90 20.90
#